data_AF-A0A349DTV2-F1
#
_entry.id   AF-A0A349DTV2-F1
#
_cell.length_a   1.000
_cell.length_b   1.000
_cell.length_c   1.000
_cell.angle_alpha   90.00
_cell.angle_beta   90.00
_cell.angle_gamma   90.00
#
_symmetry.space_group_name_H-M   'P 1'
#
loop_
_entity.id
_entity.type
_entity.pdbx_description
1 polymer ?
#
loop_
_entity_poly.entity_id
_entity_poly.type
_entity_poly.pdbx_seq_one_letter_code
_entity_poly.pdbx_strand_id
1 'polypeptide(L)'
;MENSKLLPLLWILSSVITLTVASYIVVGSLLFIEYSLVAIIAVAGWLRFSYKELPTQNTVLGTYLLCIVLLVMLNTARYASDYAGFLQQNYAAWLQTGFKLNFTSWFILLVCLPVSLMLWGGYYLSKRANAGFFFAWWGFAYCLSEAFMQLKVELGHVAIYQHHFFAGTIIAMLLFVLSVSGIIKLIKSSAHHQPIAHRKEYSPKEVNLWTLIFVGGGVVYTITLFTQGGPLPVIIIVGSMVLGIIGWRKTSARFPLNPYQITPVYLLMMALFYVHVGEEVLTDFSQSIVALSGHPWDPQEFNFLILFIGPVFWFYAAYSLWKGQPFGNFILWFMVVGMILGEPTHMLLFPVIRMVKEGVDYEYFSGMFTALFPMIPAIIALKMLLRTHKEQKNNAI
;
A
#
# COMPACT_ATOMS: atom_id res chain seq x y z
N MET A 1 -25.64 -25.02 2.07
CA MET A 1 -25.12 -23.63 1.97
C MET A 1 -24.56 -23.07 3.30
N GLU A 2 -24.76 -23.73 4.46
CA GLU A 2 -24.25 -23.28 5.77
C GLU A 2 -22.72 -23.26 5.90
N ASN A 3 -21.98 -24.12 5.17
CA ASN A 3 -20.52 -24.20 5.25
C ASN A 3 -19.77 -22.98 4.64
N SER A 4 -20.44 -22.11 3.90
CA SER A 4 -19.79 -20.98 3.20
C SER A 4 -19.25 -19.90 4.15
N LYS A 5 -19.79 -19.78 5.37
CA LYS A 5 -19.36 -18.78 6.37
C LYS A 5 -18.33 -19.32 7.37
N LEU A 6 -18.37 -20.63 7.62
CA LEU A 6 -17.45 -21.29 8.57
C LEU A 6 -16.00 -21.22 8.10
N LEU A 7 -15.75 -21.41 6.80
CA LEU A 7 -14.39 -21.40 6.25
C LEU A 7 -13.67 -20.05 6.47
N PRO A 8 -14.25 -18.87 6.11
CA PRO A 8 -13.65 -17.58 6.46
C PRO A 8 -13.39 -17.39 7.95
N LEU A 9 -14.30 -17.85 8.82
CA LEU A 9 -14.14 -17.74 10.27
C LEU A 9 -12.94 -18.56 10.77
N LEU A 10 -12.85 -19.83 10.38
CA LEU A 10 -11.75 -20.70 10.78
C LEU A 10 -10.40 -20.18 10.26
N TRP A 11 -10.37 -19.70 9.02
CA TRP A 11 -9.16 -19.12 8.43
C TRP A 11 -8.73 -17.84 9.17
N ILE A 12 -9.67 -16.95 9.51
CA ILE A 12 -9.39 -15.73 10.27
C ILE A 12 -8.87 -16.06 11.66
N LEU A 13 -9.55 -16.95 12.40
CA LEU A 13 -9.12 -17.32 13.76
C LEU A 13 -7.74 -17.98 13.75
N SER A 14 -7.50 -18.91 12.83
CA SER A 14 -6.19 -19.55 12.67
C SER A 14 -5.09 -18.52 12.34
N SER A 15 -5.36 -17.60 11.41
CA SER A 15 -4.40 -16.56 11.01
C SER A 15 -4.11 -15.58 12.14
N VAL A 16 -5.13 -15.12 12.85
CA VAL A 16 -5.00 -14.21 14.00
C VAL A 16 -4.18 -14.86 15.11
N ILE A 17 -4.52 -16.08 15.52
CA ILE A 17 -3.81 -16.80 16.59
C ILE A 17 -2.36 -17.03 16.19
N THR A 18 -2.11 -17.47 14.95
CA THR A 18 -0.75 -17.72 14.47
C THR A 18 0.07 -16.44 14.48
N LEU A 19 -0.48 -15.33 13.95
CA LEU A 19 0.23 -14.07 13.87
C LEU A 19 0.53 -13.47 15.24
N THR A 20 -0.41 -13.51 16.18
CA THR A 20 -0.20 -12.97 17.53
C THR A 20 0.82 -13.80 18.31
N VAL A 21 0.71 -15.13 18.26
CA VAL A 21 1.69 -16.02 18.91
C VAL A 21 3.08 -15.84 18.30
N ALA A 22 3.19 -15.80 16.96
CA ALA A 22 4.46 -15.55 16.30
C ALA A 22 5.06 -14.18 16.70
N SER A 23 4.24 -13.14 16.76
CA SER A 23 4.66 -11.80 17.20
C SER A 23 5.20 -11.83 18.64
N TYR A 24 4.55 -12.57 19.54
CA TYR A 24 5.03 -12.73 20.92
C TYR A 24 6.39 -13.44 20.99
N ILE A 25 6.53 -14.55 20.26
CA ILE A 25 7.73 -15.38 20.28
C ILE A 25 8.92 -14.65 19.65
N VAL A 26 8.70 -13.93 18.55
CA VAL A 26 9.78 -13.30 17.78
C VAL A 26 10.12 -11.91 18.30
N VAL A 27 9.10 -11.09 18.59
CA VAL A 27 9.27 -9.65 18.86
C VAL A 27 9.12 -9.33 20.33
N GLY A 28 8.10 -9.89 20.99
CA GLY A 28 7.85 -9.68 22.42
C GLY A 28 6.43 -9.23 22.73
N SER A 29 6.21 -8.79 23.97
CA SER A 29 4.89 -8.38 24.46
C SER A 29 4.37 -7.12 23.79
N LEU A 30 5.25 -6.23 23.32
CA LEU A 30 4.87 -4.96 22.66
C LEU A 30 3.93 -5.20 21.47
N LEU A 31 4.40 -5.92 20.45
CA LEU A 31 3.62 -6.19 19.24
C LEU A 31 2.48 -7.19 19.50
N PHE A 32 2.72 -8.16 20.38
CA PHE A 32 1.71 -9.14 20.76
C PHE A 32 0.45 -8.49 21.33
N ILE A 33 0.61 -7.56 22.28
CA ILE A 33 -0.52 -6.90 22.94
C ILE A 33 -1.33 -6.10 21.93
N GLU A 34 -0.66 -5.29 21.11
CA GLU A 34 -1.34 -4.50 20.09
C GLU A 34 -2.13 -5.38 19.10
N TYR A 35 -1.46 -6.34 18.46
CA TYR A 35 -2.09 -7.17 17.43
C TYR A 35 -3.22 -8.04 18.01
N SER A 36 -3.06 -8.52 19.25
CA SER A 36 -4.11 -9.28 19.92
C SER A 36 -5.32 -8.42 20.24
N LEU A 37 -5.13 -7.22 20.80
CA LEU A 37 -6.24 -6.32 21.13
C LEU A 37 -6.99 -5.89 19.87
N VAL A 38 -6.28 -5.46 18.84
CA VAL A 38 -6.87 -5.07 17.55
C VAL A 38 -7.65 -6.24 16.94
N ALA A 39 -7.08 -7.44 16.93
CA ALA A 39 -7.74 -8.61 16.36
C ALA A 39 -8.97 -9.06 17.15
N ILE A 40 -8.93 -9.03 18.50
CA ILE A 40 -10.08 -9.34 19.35
C ILE A 40 -11.23 -8.37 19.09
N ILE A 41 -10.94 -7.06 19.07
CA ILE A 41 -11.93 -6.02 18.76
C ILE A 41 -12.51 -6.25 17.36
N ALA A 42 -11.66 -6.58 16.39
CA ALA A 42 -12.07 -6.81 15.02
C ALA A 42 -12.97 -8.05 14.86
N VAL A 43 -12.61 -9.18 15.47
CA VAL A 43 -13.43 -10.40 15.47
C VAL A 43 -14.77 -10.12 16.14
N ALA A 44 -14.78 -9.48 17.31
CA ALA A 44 -15.99 -9.16 18.04
C ALA A 44 -16.92 -8.24 17.23
N GLY A 45 -16.40 -7.16 16.65
CA GLY A 45 -17.14 -6.24 15.80
C GLY A 45 -17.68 -6.91 14.55
N TRP A 46 -16.85 -7.69 13.86
CA TRP A 46 -17.23 -8.42 12.66
C TRP A 46 -18.34 -9.44 12.92
N LEU A 47 -18.17 -10.31 13.92
CA LEU A 47 -19.18 -11.32 14.29
C LEU A 47 -20.51 -10.70 14.70
N ARG A 48 -20.46 -9.58 15.42
CA ARG A 48 -21.66 -8.89 15.92
C ARG A 48 -22.41 -8.14 14.83
N PHE A 49 -21.72 -7.40 13.97
CA PHE A 49 -22.35 -6.41 13.10
C PHE A 49 -22.30 -6.71 11.61
N SER A 50 -21.34 -7.51 11.13
CA SER A 50 -21.08 -7.64 9.68
C SER A 50 -21.06 -9.08 9.17
N TYR A 51 -21.00 -10.08 10.06
CA TYR A 51 -20.89 -11.49 9.67
C TYR A 51 -22.21 -12.09 9.16
N LYS A 52 -23.34 -11.69 9.77
CA LYS A 52 -24.66 -12.19 9.39
C LYS A 52 -25.16 -11.51 8.11
N GLU A 53 -25.10 -10.19 8.08
CA GLU A 53 -25.54 -9.35 6.97
C GLU A 53 -24.39 -8.43 6.55
N LEU A 54 -23.93 -8.58 5.31
CA LEU A 54 -22.75 -7.87 4.82
C LEU A 54 -23.12 -6.42 4.48
N PRO A 55 -22.45 -5.42 5.11
CA PRO A 55 -22.56 -4.02 4.74
C PRO A 55 -22.37 -3.77 3.24
N THR A 56 -22.82 -2.62 2.75
CA THR A 56 -22.48 -2.21 1.40
C THR A 56 -21.03 -1.72 1.36
N GLN A 57 -20.22 -2.27 0.47
CA GLN A 57 -18.82 -1.86 0.32
C GLN A 57 -18.68 -0.38 -0.12
N ASN A 58 -19.72 0.19 -0.73
CA ASN A 58 -19.71 1.55 -1.27
C ASN A 58 -19.53 2.62 -0.20
N THR A 59 -20.05 2.39 1.00
CA THR A 59 -19.99 3.33 2.11
C THR A 59 -18.67 3.19 2.89
N VAL A 60 -18.15 1.96 2.98
CA VAL A 60 -16.99 1.62 3.83
C VAL A 60 -15.68 1.75 3.08
N LEU A 61 -15.57 1.20 1.86
CA LEU A 61 -14.29 1.02 1.16
C LEU A 61 -13.54 2.34 0.94
N GLY A 62 -14.22 3.41 0.54
CA GLY A 62 -13.56 4.71 0.37
C GLY A 62 -12.91 5.24 1.66
N THR A 63 -13.57 5.04 2.81
CA THR A 63 -13.05 5.42 4.13
C THR A 63 -11.85 4.55 4.50
N TYR A 64 -11.97 3.24 4.25
CA TYR A 64 -10.92 2.26 4.50
C TYR A 64 -9.64 2.54 3.70
N LEU A 65 -9.78 2.85 2.40
CA LEU A 65 -8.63 3.19 1.54
C LEU A 65 -7.92 4.46 1.98
N LEU A 66 -8.67 5.48 2.44
CA LEU A 66 -8.07 6.70 2.98
C LEU A 66 -7.36 6.46 4.32
N CYS A 67 -7.81 5.52 5.15
CA CYS A 67 -7.08 5.11 6.36
C CYS A 67 -5.70 4.52 6.01
N ILE A 68 -5.60 3.70 4.95
CA ILE A 68 -4.30 3.16 4.48
C ILE A 68 -3.36 4.31 4.09
N VAL A 69 -3.84 5.28 3.33
CA VAL A 69 -3.05 6.46 2.92
C VAL A 69 -2.56 7.25 4.13
N LEU A 70 -3.46 7.59 5.06
CA LEU A 70 -3.10 8.34 6.26
C LEU A 70 -2.17 7.56 7.19
N LEU A 71 -2.29 6.23 7.27
CA LEU A 71 -1.38 5.38 8.02
C LEU A 71 0.04 5.43 7.44
N VAL A 72 0.20 5.37 6.11
CA VAL A 72 1.51 5.51 5.47
C VAL A 72 2.08 6.91 5.66
N MET A 73 1.25 7.95 5.57
CA MET A 73 1.67 9.33 5.88
C MET A 73 2.14 9.47 7.33
N LEU A 74 1.43 8.83 8.27
CA LEU A 74 1.83 8.79 9.67
C LEU A 74 3.19 8.09 9.85
N ASN A 75 3.38 6.95 9.18
CA ASN A 75 4.65 6.23 9.21
C ASN A 75 5.78 6.99 8.51
N THR A 76 5.48 7.85 7.53
CA THR A 76 6.44 8.80 6.95
C THR A 76 6.93 9.80 7.99
N ALA A 77 6.01 10.39 8.76
CA ALA A 77 6.36 11.32 9.84
C ALA A 77 7.19 10.63 10.94
N ARG A 78 6.80 9.40 11.32
CA ARG A 78 7.55 8.57 12.27
C ARG A 78 8.93 8.20 11.80
N TYR A 79 9.09 7.88 10.52
CA TYR A 79 10.40 7.63 9.93
C TYR A 79 11.30 8.85 10.07
N ALA A 80 10.80 10.04 9.71
CA ALA A 80 11.52 11.30 9.84
C ALA A 80 11.85 11.67 11.30
N SER A 81 11.15 11.10 12.28
CA SER A 81 11.34 11.31 13.73
C SER A 81 12.17 10.22 14.43
N ASP A 82 12.75 9.27 13.69
CA ASP A 82 13.42 8.08 14.26
C ASP A 82 12.55 7.33 15.28
N TYR A 83 11.29 7.06 14.91
CA TYR A 83 10.36 6.36 15.78
C TYR A 83 10.83 4.95 16.17
N ALA A 84 11.58 4.26 15.30
CA ALA A 84 12.16 2.96 15.61
C ALA A 84 13.18 3.06 16.76
N GLY A 85 14.11 4.03 16.69
CA GLY A 85 15.07 4.31 17.76
C GLY A 85 14.36 4.71 19.06
N PHE A 86 13.33 5.55 18.99
CA PHE A 86 12.51 5.91 20.13
C PHE A 86 11.88 4.67 20.80
N LEU A 87 11.25 3.79 20.02
CA LEU A 87 10.63 2.58 20.55
C LEU A 87 11.67 1.65 21.19
N GLN A 88 12.81 1.46 20.55
CA GLN A 88 13.90 0.64 21.07
C GLN A 88 14.44 1.16 22.40
N GLN A 89 14.55 2.48 22.57
CA GLN A 89 15.08 3.08 23.81
C GLN A 89 14.08 3.03 24.96
N ASN A 90 12.79 3.28 24.67
CA ASN A 90 11.77 3.48 25.71
C ASN A 90 10.97 2.22 26.03
N TYR A 91 10.92 1.26 25.13
CA TYR A 91 10.11 0.04 25.26
C TYR A 91 10.93 -1.25 25.13
N ALA A 92 12.27 -1.19 25.31
CA ALA A 92 13.15 -2.36 25.26
C ALA A 92 12.69 -3.52 26.16
N ALA A 93 12.17 -3.20 27.36
CA ALA A 93 11.69 -4.19 28.33
C ALA A 93 10.48 -5.01 27.83
N TRP A 94 9.82 -4.55 26.76
CA TRP A 94 8.66 -5.20 26.15
C TRP A 94 9.05 -6.01 24.90
N LEU A 95 10.33 -5.99 24.52
CA LEU A 95 10.88 -6.77 23.42
C LEU A 95 11.48 -8.09 23.95
N GLN A 96 11.52 -9.11 23.09
CA GLN A 96 12.22 -10.36 23.41
C GLN A 96 13.70 -10.11 23.63
N THR A 97 14.30 -10.88 24.54
CA THR A 97 15.74 -10.83 24.80
C THR A 97 16.52 -11.08 23.51
N GLY A 98 17.34 -10.11 23.10
CA GLY A 98 18.13 -10.18 21.88
C GLY A 98 17.46 -9.65 20.61
N PHE A 99 16.15 -9.37 20.65
CA PHE A 99 15.48 -8.69 19.56
C PHE A 99 15.90 -7.22 19.50
N LYS A 100 16.35 -6.76 18.33
CA LYS A 100 16.68 -5.35 18.08
C LYS A 100 15.62 -4.74 17.16
N LEU A 101 14.89 -3.77 17.69
CA LEU A 101 13.99 -2.94 16.93
C LEU A 101 14.81 -1.82 16.26
N ASN A 102 15.21 -2.05 15.02
CA ASN A 102 15.89 -1.08 14.16
C ASN A 102 14.94 -0.64 13.05
N PHE A 103 15.42 0.19 12.12
CA PHE A 103 14.62 0.63 10.97
C PHE A 103 14.03 -0.55 10.18
N THR A 104 14.84 -1.55 9.83
CA THR A 104 14.42 -2.72 9.04
C THR A 104 13.31 -3.49 9.76
N SER A 105 13.52 -3.88 11.02
CA SER A 105 12.50 -4.66 11.75
C SER A 105 11.25 -3.84 12.06
N TRP A 106 11.38 -2.55 12.35
CA TRP A 106 10.25 -1.63 12.47
C TRP A 106 9.45 -1.54 11.16
N PHE A 107 10.12 -1.28 10.03
CA PHE A 107 9.47 -1.17 8.73
C PHE A 107 8.73 -2.47 8.40
N ILE A 108 9.38 -3.63 8.52
CA ILE A 108 8.75 -4.91 8.18
C ILE A 108 7.54 -5.20 9.06
N LEU A 109 7.68 -5.07 10.37
CA LEU A 109 6.68 -5.54 11.32
C LEU A 109 5.54 -4.55 11.54
N LEU A 110 5.83 -3.25 11.56
CA LEU A 110 4.91 -2.17 11.94
C LEU A 110 4.48 -1.28 10.77
N VAL A 111 5.06 -1.46 9.58
CA VAL A 111 4.67 -0.71 8.38
C VAL A 111 4.26 -1.64 7.24
N CYS A 112 5.19 -2.40 6.69
CA CYS A 112 5.02 -3.26 5.52
C CYS A 112 3.94 -4.32 5.73
N LEU A 113 4.05 -5.12 6.81
CA LEU A 113 3.09 -6.16 7.11
C LEU A 113 1.66 -5.64 7.32
N PRO A 114 1.39 -4.69 8.25
CA PRO A 114 0.02 -4.22 8.48
C PRO A 114 -0.58 -3.51 7.27
N VAL A 115 0.20 -2.71 6.53
CA VAL A 115 -0.28 -2.05 5.30
C VAL A 115 -0.60 -3.09 4.22
N SER A 116 0.26 -4.09 4.02
CA SER A 116 0.00 -5.20 3.08
C SER A 116 -1.27 -5.97 3.45
N LEU A 117 -1.48 -6.26 4.74
CA LEU A 117 -2.71 -6.88 5.24
C LEU A 117 -3.93 -6.01 4.98
N MET A 118 -3.82 -4.69 5.15
CA MET A 118 -4.92 -3.78 4.84
C MET A 118 -5.20 -3.70 3.33
N LEU A 119 -4.18 -3.70 2.47
CA LEU A 119 -4.36 -3.73 1.01
C LEU A 119 -5.05 -5.03 0.57
N TRP A 120 -4.65 -6.17 1.11
CA TRP A 120 -5.30 -7.46 0.90
C TRP A 120 -6.75 -7.45 1.44
N GLY A 121 -6.96 -6.86 2.61
CA GLY A 121 -8.26 -6.59 3.19
C GLY A 121 -9.16 -5.78 2.26
N GLY A 122 -8.61 -4.72 1.68
CA GLY A 122 -9.27 -3.88 0.68
C GLY A 122 -9.65 -4.67 -0.58
N TYR A 123 -8.79 -5.57 -1.05
CA TYR A 123 -9.11 -6.48 -2.16
C TYR A 123 -10.36 -7.31 -1.85
N TYR A 124 -10.42 -7.97 -0.69
CA TYR A 124 -11.61 -8.73 -0.30
C TYR A 124 -12.83 -7.85 -0.06
N LEU A 125 -12.65 -6.69 0.57
CA LEU A 125 -13.71 -5.74 0.88
C LEU A 125 -14.35 -5.20 -0.41
N SER A 126 -13.54 -4.91 -1.44
CA SER A 126 -14.00 -4.44 -2.75
C SER A 126 -14.73 -5.51 -3.59
N LYS A 127 -14.57 -6.78 -3.22
CA LYS A 127 -15.32 -7.92 -3.77
C LYS A 127 -16.52 -8.32 -2.90
N ARG A 128 -16.81 -7.56 -1.84
CA ARG A 128 -17.83 -7.85 -0.83
C ARG A 128 -17.67 -9.24 -0.21
N ALA A 129 -16.44 -9.75 -0.12
CA ALA A 129 -16.18 -11.03 0.54
C ALA A 129 -16.30 -10.85 2.06
N ASN A 130 -16.78 -11.88 2.76
CA ASN A 130 -17.01 -11.82 4.21
C ASN A 130 -15.72 -11.48 4.98
N ALA A 131 -14.59 -12.09 4.59
CA ALA A 131 -13.28 -11.77 5.15
C ALA A 131 -12.88 -10.29 4.96
N GLY A 132 -13.35 -9.64 3.89
CA GLY A 132 -13.09 -8.21 3.66
C GLY A 132 -13.67 -7.31 4.74
N PHE A 133 -14.82 -7.67 5.32
CA PHE A 133 -15.41 -6.91 6.43
C PHE A 133 -14.70 -7.17 7.76
N PHE A 134 -14.14 -8.36 7.98
CA PHE A 134 -13.21 -8.57 9.09
C PHE A 134 -11.99 -7.65 8.95
N PHE A 135 -11.36 -7.61 7.78
CA PHE A 135 -10.23 -6.72 7.55
C PHE A 135 -10.59 -5.23 7.62
N ALA A 136 -11.84 -4.86 7.30
CA ALA A 136 -12.33 -3.50 7.52
C ALA A 136 -12.33 -3.16 9.02
N TRP A 137 -12.90 -4.04 9.85
CA TRP A 137 -12.87 -3.90 11.31
C TRP A 137 -11.44 -3.85 11.86
N TRP A 138 -10.58 -4.78 11.41
CA TRP A 138 -9.18 -4.85 11.81
C TRP A 138 -8.43 -3.58 11.42
N GLY A 139 -8.55 -3.13 10.17
CA GLY A 139 -7.85 -1.94 9.69
C GLY A 139 -8.29 -0.66 10.39
N PHE A 140 -9.59 -0.46 10.65
CA PHE A 140 -10.03 0.71 11.43
C PHE A 140 -9.58 0.64 12.89
N ALA A 141 -9.62 -0.53 13.52
CA ALA A 141 -9.13 -0.70 14.89
C ALA A 141 -7.61 -0.49 14.97
N TYR A 142 -6.86 -0.98 13.99
CA TYR A 142 -5.42 -0.78 13.89
C TYR A 142 -5.07 0.70 13.68
N CYS A 143 -5.67 1.37 12.70
CA CYS A 143 -5.47 2.80 12.48
C CYS A 143 -5.86 3.66 13.70
N LEU A 144 -6.89 3.24 14.45
CA LEU A 144 -7.27 3.89 15.69
C LEU A 144 -6.20 3.72 16.78
N SER A 145 -5.66 2.50 16.95
CA SER A 145 -4.52 2.21 17.83
C SER A 145 -3.31 3.09 17.48
N GLU A 146 -2.93 3.11 16.20
CA GLU A 146 -1.79 3.87 15.70
C GLU A 146 -1.93 5.38 15.91
N ALA A 147 -3.13 5.91 15.70
CA ALA A 147 -3.44 7.31 15.99
C ALA A 147 -3.30 7.61 17.50
N PHE A 148 -3.82 6.76 18.37
CA PHE A 148 -3.68 6.93 19.82
C PHE A 148 -2.22 6.85 20.27
N MET A 149 -1.45 5.89 19.76
CA MET A 149 -0.03 5.76 20.07
C MET A 149 0.74 7.00 19.64
N GLN A 150 0.49 7.52 18.44
CA GLN A 150 1.13 8.77 18.00
C GLN A 150 0.78 9.93 18.93
N LEU A 151 -0.51 10.15 19.20
CA LEU A 151 -0.94 11.25 20.07
C LEU A 151 -0.35 11.14 21.48
N LYS A 152 -0.23 9.93 22.02
CA LYS A 152 0.42 9.68 23.31
C LYS A 152 1.92 10.01 23.28
N VAL A 153 2.62 9.67 22.20
CA VAL A 153 4.04 10.00 22.06
C VAL A 153 4.24 11.50 21.91
N GLU A 154 3.48 12.15 21.03
CA GLU A 154 3.56 13.59 20.79
C GLU A 154 3.23 14.43 22.03
N LEU A 155 2.21 14.04 22.81
CA LEU A 155 1.77 14.81 23.98
C LEU A 155 2.49 14.40 25.28
N GLY A 156 2.99 13.16 25.36
CA GLY A 156 3.55 12.58 26.59
C GLY A 156 5.06 12.60 26.69
N HIS A 157 5.79 12.71 25.57
CA HIS A 157 7.25 12.54 25.53
C HIS A 157 7.97 13.72 24.87
N VAL A 158 7.47 14.93 25.12
CA VAL A 158 7.91 16.20 24.49
C VAL A 158 9.43 16.43 24.52
N ALA A 159 10.11 15.93 25.56
CA ALA A 159 11.54 16.16 25.77
C ALA A 159 12.47 15.11 25.12
N ILE A 160 11.96 13.95 24.70
CA ILE A 160 12.78 12.77 24.34
C ILE A 160 12.55 12.35 22.88
N TYR A 161 11.42 12.70 22.29
CA TYR A 161 11.08 12.35 20.91
C TYR A 161 11.45 13.49 19.94
N GLN A 162 11.99 13.17 18.76
CA GLN A 162 12.25 14.19 17.74
C GLN A 162 10.94 14.58 17.06
N HIS A 163 10.24 15.54 17.65
CA HIS A 163 8.91 15.93 17.20
C HIS A 163 8.95 16.59 15.82
N HIS A 164 8.36 15.93 14.82
CA HIS A 164 7.76 16.62 13.67
C HIS A 164 6.31 17.02 14.03
N PHE A 165 6.18 17.69 15.18
CA PHE A 165 4.97 17.81 16.01
C PHE A 165 3.70 18.04 15.21
N PHE A 166 3.72 19.03 14.32
CA PHE A 166 2.51 19.42 13.59
C PHE A 166 2.06 18.37 12.58
N ALA A 167 2.98 17.74 11.85
CA ALA A 167 2.62 16.77 10.82
C ALA A 167 2.10 15.47 11.46
N GLY A 168 2.85 14.91 12.42
CA GLY A 168 2.48 13.67 13.11
C GLY A 168 1.14 13.80 13.84
N THR A 169 0.94 14.85 14.62
CA THR A 169 -0.31 15.10 15.35
C THR A 169 -1.51 15.30 14.43
N ILE A 170 -1.39 16.14 13.38
CA ILE A 170 -2.50 16.38 12.45
C ILE A 170 -2.89 15.09 11.73
N ILE A 171 -1.92 14.33 11.22
CA ILE A 171 -2.19 13.07 10.54
C ILE A 171 -2.85 12.07 11.50
N ALA A 172 -2.36 11.95 12.74
CA ALA A 172 -2.96 11.09 13.74
C ALA A 172 -4.41 11.48 14.08
N MET A 173 -4.71 12.77 14.21
CA MET A 173 -6.08 13.26 14.44
C MET A 173 -7.00 12.92 13.26
N LEU A 174 -6.55 13.13 12.02
CA LEU A 174 -7.30 12.77 10.82
C LEU A 174 -7.54 11.25 10.75
N LEU A 175 -6.51 10.46 11.04
CA LEU A 175 -6.58 9.00 11.07
C LEU A 175 -7.57 8.50 12.14
N PHE A 176 -7.55 9.12 13.33
CA PHE A 176 -8.51 8.85 14.40
C PHE A 176 -9.96 9.09 13.94
N VAL A 177 -10.26 10.29 13.43
CA VAL A 177 -11.61 10.68 13.00
C VAL A 177 -12.11 9.75 11.90
N LEU A 178 -11.25 9.44 10.92
CA LEU A 178 -11.60 8.60 9.80
C LEU A 178 -11.84 7.14 10.23
N SER A 179 -11.05 6.64 11.18
CA SER A 179 -11.20 5.27 11.72
C SER A 179 -12.48 5.12 12.53
N VAL A 180 -12.80 6.08 13.40
CA VAL A 180 -14.08 6.13 14.13
C VAL A 180 -15.25 6.22 13.16
N SER A 181 -15.16 7.08 12.12
CA SER A 181 -16.18 7.16 11.06
C SER A 181 -16.37 5.83 10.34
N GLY A 182 -15.28 5.11 10.05
CA GLY A 182 -15.29 3.78 9.44
C GLY A 182 -16.02 2.74 10.31
N ILE A 183 -15.72 2.70 11.61
CA ILE A 183 -16.39 1.83 12.58
C ILE A 183 -17.89 2.14 12.66
N ILE A 184 -18.26 3.42 12.76
CA ILE A 184 -19.67 3.83 12.79
C ILE A 184 -20.39 3.39 11.51
N LYS A 185 -19.76 3.49 10.34
CA LYS A 185 -20.32 3.01 9.08
C LYS A 185 -20.50 1.49 9.06
N LEU A 186 -19.55 0.73 9.62
CA LEU A 186 -19.69 -0.73 9.76
C LEU A 186 -20.85 -1.13 10.67
N ILE A 187 -21.11 -0.36 11.74
CA ILE A 187 -22.23 -0.59 12.66
C ILE A 187 -23.58 -0.22 12.02
N LYS A 188 -23.64 0.91 11.30
CA LYS A 188 -24.89 1.48 10.78
C LYS A 188 -25.26 1.03 9.36
N SER A 189 -24.37 0.36 8.63
CA SER A 189 -24.61 0.08 7.22
C SER A 189 -25.78 -0.89 7.03
N SER A 190 -26.86 -0.40 6.42
CA SER A 190 -27.87 -1.25 5.81
C SER A 190 -27.32 -1.95 4.56
N ALA A 191 -27.78 -3.16 4.24
CA ALA A 191 -27.37 -3.92 3.06
C ALA A 191 -27.90 -3.36 1.72
N HIS A 192 -28.47 -2.16 1.71
CA HIS A 192 -29.10 -1.61 0.52
C HIS A 192 -28.09 -1.44 -0.63
N HIS A 193 -28.40 -2.11 -1.74
CA HIS A 193 -27.55 -2.08 -2.93
C HIS A 193 -27.78 -0.75 -3.64
N GLN A 194 -26.81 0.16 -3.55
CA GLN A 194 -26.85 1.35 -4.40
C GLN A 194 -26.33 1.00 -5.80
N PRO A 195 -27.09 1.34 -6.86
CA PRO A 195 -26.63 1.14 -8.22
C PRO A 195 -25.34 1.92 -8.46
N ILE A 196 -24.51 1.38 -9.35
CA ILE A 196 -23.25 2.01 -9.75
C ILE A 196 -23.62 3.36 -10.37
N ALA A 197 -23.13 4.45 -9.78
CA ALA A 197 -23.33 5.77 -10.36
C ALA A 197 -22.80 5.76 -11.80
N HIS A 198 -23.66 6.16 -12.76
CA HIS A 198 -23.28 6.25 -14.16
C HIS A 198 -22.06 7.14 -14.29
N ARG A 199 -21.02 6.62 -14.94
CA ARG A 199 -19.74 7.30 -14.99
C ARG A 199 -19.77 8.38 -16.07
N LYS A 200 -19.32 9.58 -15.71
CA LYS A 200 -19.16 10.69 -16.64
C LYS A 200 -17.90 10.48 -17.48
N GLU A 201 -18.03 10.53 -18.79
CA GLU A 201 -16.88 10.61 -19.69
C GLU A 201 -16.16 11.95 -19.52
N TYR A 202 -14.83 11.93 -19.62
CA TYR A 202 -14.03 13.14 -19.50
C TYR A 202 -14.10 13.95 -20.79
N SER A 203 -14.36 15.24 -20.67
CA SER A 203 -14.23 16.17 -21.77
C SER A 203 -12.77 16.26 -22.24
N PRO A 204 -12.52 16.61 -23.51
CA PRO A 204 -11.16 16.83 -24.00
C PRO A 204 -10.36 17.85 -23.18
N LYS A 205 -11.04 18.87 -22.63
CA LYS A 205 -10.44 19.88 -21.75
C LYS A 205 -9.97 19.27 -20.42
N GLU A 206 -10.81 18.45 -19.78
CA GLU A 206 -10.44 17.74 -18.54
C GLU A 206 -9.24 16.81 -18.79
N VAL A 207 -9.25 16.02 -19.88
CA VAL A 207 -8.14 15.12 -20.21
C VAL A 207 -6.83 15.89 -20.42
N ASN A 208 -6.87 17.03 -21.12
CA ASN A 208 -5.68 17.85 -21.35
C ASN A 208 -5.17 18.50 -20.06
N LEU A 209 -6.06 19.01 -19.20
CA LEU A 209 -5.68 19.56 -17.91
C LEU A 209 -4.99 18.51 -17.03
N TRP A 210 -5.58 17.32 -16.91
CA TRP A 210 -4.97 16.22 -16.15
C TRP A 210 -3.64 15.77 -16.74
N THR A 211 -3.51 15.77 -18.07
CA THR A 211 -2.23 15.46 -18.71
C THR A 211 -1.17 16.49 -18.35
N LEU A 212 -1.49 17.78 -18.37
CA LEU A 212 -0.56 18.83 -17.97
C LEU A 212 -0.11 18.64 -16.52
N ILE A 213 -1.05 18.32 -15.62
CA ILE A 213 -0.75 18.02 -14.21
C ILE A 213 0.18 16.81 -14.09
N PHE A 214 -0.09 15.71 -14.80
CA PHE A 214 0.75 14.51 -14.74
C PHE A 214 2.13 14.72 -15.36
N VAL A 215 2.23 15.47 -16.45
CA VAL A 215 3.53 15.83 -17.05
C VAL A 215 4.32 16.73 -16.10
N GLY A 216 3.69 17.78 -15.54
CA GLY A 216 4.34 18.68 -14.58
C GLY A 216 4.83 17.94 -13.33
N GLY A 217 3.98 17.11 -12.73
CA GLY A 217 4.36 16.25 -11.60
C GLY A 217 5.45 15.24 -11.98
N GLY A 218 5.38 14.66 -13.18
CA GLY A 218 6.40 13.77 -13.71
C GLY A 218 7.75 14.44 -13.90
N VAL A 219 7.79 15.69 -14.34
CA VAL A 219 9.04 16.47 -14.46
C VAL A 219 9.65 16.71 -13.08
N VAL A 220 8.84 17.17 -12.10
CA VAL A 220 9.33 17.39 -10.72
C VAL A 220 9.91 16.09 -10.16
N TYR A 221 9.16 14.99 -10.28
CA TYR A 221 9.61 13.69 -9.78
C TYR A 221 10.86 13.16 -10.51
N THR A 222 10.96 13.41 -11.81
CA THR A 222 12.17 13.07 -12.61
C THR A 222 13.38 13.81 -12.08
N ILE A 223 13.27 15.11 -11.82
CA ILE A 223 14.36 15.93 -11.29
C ILE A 223 14.77 15.40 -9.92
N THR A 224 13.81 15.19 -9.00
CA THR A 224 14.10 14.63 -7.66
C THR A 224 14.82 13.29 -7.75
N LEU A 225 14.28 12.35 -8.53
CA LEU A 225 14.85 11.02 -8.65
C LEU A 225 16.22 11.03 -9.33
N PHE A 226 16.42 11.89 -10.33
CA PHE A 226 17.72 12.05 -10.98
C PHE A 226 18.77 12.61 -10.02
N THR A 227 18.39 13.56 -9.17
CA THR A 227 19.31 14.16 -8.19
C THR A 227 19.69 13.20 -7.06
N GLN A 228 18.83 12.23 -6.72
CA GLN A 228 19.04 11.32 -5.60
C GLN A 228 19.61 9.96 -6.01
N GLY A 229 19.03 9.35 -7.05
CA GLY A 229 19.33 7.97 -7.46
C GLY A 229 20.02 7.85 -8.83
N GLY A 230 20.23 8.96 -9.52
CA GLY A 230 20.91 8.99 -10.81
C GLY A 230 20.07 8.44 -11.98
N PRO A 231 20.71 8.14 -13.12
CA PRO A 231 20.00 7.86 -14.37
C PRO A 231 19.30 6.50 -14.40
N LEU A 232 19.81 5.49 -13.70
CA LEU A 232 19.29 4.13 -13.78
C LEU A 232 17.84 4.03 -13.23
N PRO A 233 17.54 4.47 -12.00
CA PRO A 233 16.16 4.52 -11.50
C PRO A 233 15.26 5.41 -12.35
N VAL A 234 15.79 6.54 -12.84
CA VAL A 234 15.05 7.49 -13.69
C VAL A 234 14.54 6.82 -14.96
N ILE A 235 15.38 6.08 -15.68
CA ILE A 235 14.99 5.42 -16.94
C ILE A 235 13.82 4.46 -16.70
N ILE A 236 13.89 3.64 -15.65
CA ILE A 236 12.87 2.63 -15.34
C ILE A 236 11.57 3.31 -14.88
N ILE A 237 11.66 4.22 -13.90
CA ILE A 237 10.49 4.82 -13.26
C ILE A 237 9.84 5.87 -14.16
N VAL A 238 10.62 6.81 -14.71
CA VAL A 238 10.09 7.87 -15.58
C VAL A 238 9.65 7.30 -16.93
N GLY A 239 10.37 6.30 -17.46
CA GLY A 239 9.93 5.56 -18.64
C GLY A 239 8.54 4.94 -18.43
N SER A 240 8.30 4.35 -17.27
CA SER A 240 7.00 3.81 -16.88
C SER A 240 5.93 4.89 -16.74
N MET A 241 6.27 6.07 -16.21
CA MET A 241 5.33 7.20 -16.13
C MET A 241 4.92 7.71 -17.52
N VAL A 242 5.88 7.88 -18.44
CA VAL A 242 5.62 8.34 -19.81
C VAL A 242 4.71 7.34 -20.53
N LEU A 243 5.05 6.06 -20.50
CA LEU A 243 4.21 4.99 -21.04
C LEU A 243 2.85 4.92 -20.34
N GLY A 244 2.80 5.22 -19.04
CA GLY A 244 1.57 5.31 -18.27
C GLY A 244 0.64 6.43 -18.75
N ILE A 245 1.18 7.63 -19.02
CA ILE A 245 0.42 8.75 -19.60
C ILE A 245 -0.11 8.37 -20.98
N ILE A 246 0.72 7.75 -21.83
CA ILE A 246 0.33 7.31 -23.17
C ILE A 246 -0.80 6.27 -23.08
N GLY A 247 -0.65 5.26 -22.22
CA GLY A 247 -1.64 4.22 -21.97
C GLY A 247 -2.97 4.81 -21.50
N TRP A 248 -2.94 5.66 -20.48
CA TRP A 248 -4.13 6.34 -19.95
C TRP A 248 -4.83 7.17 -21.02
N ARG A 249 -4.13 8.07 -21.72
CA ARG A 249 -4.73 8.93 -22.75
C ARG A 249 -5.36 8.14 -23.90
N LYS A 250 -4.74 7.02 -24.31
CA LYS A 250 -5.24 6.19 -25.41
C LYS A 250 -6.40 5.27 -25.00
N THR A 251 -6.57 4.99 -23.71
CA THR A 251 -7.55 4.01 -23.23
C THR A 251 -8.50 4.61 -22.18
N SER A 252 -8.13 4.54 -20.90
CA SER A 252 -8.99 4.80 -19.74
C SER A 252 -9.33 6.27 -19.53
N ALA A 253 -8.70 7.21 -20.25
CA ALA A 253 -9.15 8.59 -20.33
C ALA A 253 -10.48 8.74 -21.08
N ARG A 254 -10.79 7.84 -22.03
CA ARG A 254 -12.07 7.83 -22.76
C ARG A 254 -13.00 6.75 -22.24
N PHE A 255 -12.45 5.56 -22.01
CA PHE A 255 -13.20 4.37 -21.58
C PHE A 255 -12.68 3.89 -20.23
N PRO A 256 -12.93 4.63 -19.14
CA PRO A 256 -12.41 4.26 -17.83
C PRO A 256 -13.04 2.93 -17.37
N LEU A 257 -12.25 2.05 -16.74
CA LEU A 257 -12.66 0.72 -16.28
C LEU A 257 -13.59 0.73 -15.07
N ASN A 258 -14.58 -0.16 -15.03
CA ASN A 258 -15.48 -0.29 -13.89
C ASN A 258 -14.70 -0.41 -12.55
N PRO A 259 -14.93 0.48 -11.54
CA PRO A 259 -14.20 0.45 -10.28
C PRO A 259 -14.27 -0.90 -9.55
N TYR A 260 -15.42 -1.57 -9.62
CA TYR A 260 -15.68 -2.85 -8.95
C TYR A 260 -14.86 -4.00 -9.53
N GLN A 261 -14.38 -3.84 -10.77
CA GLN A 261 -13.54 -4.83 -11.43
C GLN A 261 -12.06 -4.50 -11.24
N ILE A 262 -11.67 -3.25 -11.50
CA ILE A 262 -10.25 -2.88 -11.53
C ILE A 262 -9.64 -2.57 -10.16
N THR A 263 -10.41 -1.98 -9.24
CA THR A 263 -9.91 -1.63 -7.89
C THR A 263 -9.45 -2.87 -7.11
N PRO A 264 -10.18 -4.01 -7.09
CA PRO A 264 -9.66 -5.22 -6.46
C PRO A 264 -8.31 -5.66 -7.06
N VAL A 265 -8.18 -5.71 -8.39
CA VAL A 265 -6.94 -6.14 -9.04
C VAL A 265 -5.78 -5.20 -8.69
N TYR A 266 -6.04 -3.90 -8.67
CA TYR A 266 -5.07 -2.90 -8.26
C TYR A 266 -4.65 -3.06 -6.79
N LEU A 267 -5.60 -3.31 -5.88
CA LEU A 267 -5.30 -3.53 -4.46
C LEU A 267 -4.46 -4.79 -4.23
N LEU A 268 -4.75 -5.86 -4.97
CA LEU A 268 -3.92 -7.07 -4.93
C LEU A 268 -2.50 -6.80 -5.45
N MET A 269 -2.37 -6.04 -6.55
CA MET A 269 -1.07 -5.60 -7.07
C MET A 269 -0.30 -4.81 -6.03
N MET A 270 -0.93 -3.85 -5.36
CA MET A 270 -0.29 -3.04 -4.32
C MET A 270 0.09 -3.85 -3.08
N ALA A 271 -0.75 -4.81 -2.66
CA ALA A 271 -0.44 -5.67 -1.53
C ALA A 271 0.82 -6.51 -1.81
N LEU A 272 0.89 -7.15 -2.99
CA LEU A 272 2.03 -7.96 -3.38
C LEU A 272 3.28 -7.12 -3.64
N PHE A 273 3.11 -5.93 -4.21
CA PHE A 273 4.21 -5.00 -4.43
C PHE A 273 4.79 -4.49 -3.10
N TYR A 274 3.96 -4.20 -2.10
CA TYR A 274 4.48 -3.73 -0.82
C TYR A 274 5.19 -4.84 -0.03
N VAL A 275 4.75 -6.10 -0.19
CA VAL A 275 5.52 -7.27 0.28
C VAL A 275 6.88 -7.35 -0.43
N HIS A 276 6.92 -7.07 -1.73
CA HIS A 276 8.17 -7.03 -2.49
C HIS A 276 9.12 -5.94 -1.97
N VAL A 277 8.61 -4.72 -1.73
CA VAL A 277 9.38 -3.65 -1.06
C VAL A 277 9.88 -4.10 0.33
N GLY A 278 9.11 -4.92 1.04
CA GLY A 278 9.56 -5.57 2.27
C GLY A 278 10.80 -6.45 2.09
N GLU A 279 10.83 -7.30 1.06
CA GLU A 279 12.01 -8.09 0.72
C GLU A 279 13.21 -7.18 0.39
N GLU A 280 13.00 -6.13 -0.41
CA GLU A 280 14.03 -5.15 -0.77
C GLU A 280 14.68 -4.47 0.44
N VAL A 281 13.88 -4.17 1.47
CA VAL A 281 14.39 -3.60 2.72
C VAL A 281 15.14 -4.62 3.56
N LEU A 282 14.73 -5.89 3.54
CA LEU A 282 15.45 -6.98 4.21
C LEU A 282 16.79 -7.31 3.55
N THR A 283 16.94 -6.98 2.27
CA THR A 283 18.09 -7.38 1.44
C THR A 283 18.88 -6.19 0.89
N ASP A 284 18.68 -5.00 1.46
CA ASP A 284 19.41 -3.77 1.19
C ASP A 284 19.47 -3.39 -0.31
N PHE A 285 18.30 -3.34 -0.95
CA PHE A 285 18.18 -3.00 -2.39
C PHE A 285 18.91 -1.71 -2.76
N SER A 286 18.80 -0.66 -1.94
CA SER A 286 19.44 0.63 -2.21
C SER A 286 20.96 0.48 -2.35
N GLN A 287 21.60 -0.27 -1.45
CA GLN A 287 23.03 -0.55 -1.53
C GLN A 287 23.38 -1.39 -2.76
N SER A 288 22.52 -2.35 -3.09
CA SER A 288 22.68 -3.17 -4.30
C SER A 288 22.63 -2.32 -5.59
N ILE A 289 21.74 -1.33 -5.65
CA ILE A 289 21.67 -0.37 -6.77
C ILE A 289 22.86 0.58 -6.80
N VAL A 290 23.34 1.05 -5.65
CA VAL A 290 24.56 1.87 -5.57
C VAL A 290 25.76 1.09 -6.11
N ALA A 291 25.91 -0.17 -5.69
CA ALA A 291 26.98 -1.05 -6.19
C ALA A 291 26.91 -1.26 -7.71
N LEU A 292 25.70 -1.45 -8.25
CA LEU A 292 25.51 -1.63 -9.70
C LEU A 292 25.71 -0.35 -10.51
N SER A 293 25.21 0.79 -10.03
CA SER A 293 25.20 2.05 -10.80
C SER A 293 26.48 2.86 -10.63
N GLY A 294 27.20 2.68 -9.52
CA GLY A 294 28.29 3.57 -9.10
C GLY A 294 27.82 4.97 -8.69
N HIS A 295 26.51 5.22 -8.65
CA HIS A 295 25.94 6.48 -8.20
C HIS A 295 25.54 6.34 -6.72
N PRO A 296 26.05 7.20 -5.82
CA PRO A 296 25.64 7.17 -4.44
C PRO A 296 24.16 7.54 -4.35
N TRP A 297 23.39 6.74 -3.61
CA TRP A 297 22.03 7.06 -3.23
C TRP A 297 21.95 6.91 -1.73
N ASP A 298 21.74 8.03 -1.04
CA ASP A 298 21.63 8.02 0.41
C ASP A 298 20.46 7.10 0.84
N PRO A 299 20.69 6.14 1.77
CA PRO A 299 19.64 5.22 2.20
C PRO A 299 18.44 5.94 2.83
N GLN A 300 18.65 7.09 3.49
CA GLN A 300 17.54 7.83 4.09
C GLN A 300 16.68 8.49 3.02
N GLU A 301 17.30 9.06 1.99
CA GLU A 301 16.58 9.61 0.83
C GLU A 301 15.82 8.53 0.07
N PHE A 302 16.47 7.38 -0.19
CA PHE A 302 15.82 6.22 -0.82
C PHE A 302 14.61 5.76 0.00
N ASN A 303 14.79 5.54 1.30
CA ASN A 303 13.72 5.09 2.18
C ASN A 303 12.57 6.12 2.21
N PHE A 304 12.90 7.40 2.40
CA PHE A 304 11.89 8.45 2.43
C PHE A 304 11.08 8.51 1.13
N LEU A 305 11.74 8.50 -0.03
CA LEU A 305 11.06 8.64 -1.31
C LEU A 305 10.31 7.37 -1.72
N ILE A 306 11.00 6.22 -1.72
CA ILE A 306 10.52 4.97 -2.31
C ILE A 306 9.65 4.17 -1.35
N LEU A 307 10.01 4.08 -0.06
CA LEU A 307 9.26 3.26 0.91
C LEU A 307 8.09 4.02 1.53
N PHE A 308 8.11 5.35 1.53
CA PHE A 308 7.10 6.16 2.22
C PHE A 308 6.31 7.07 1.28
N ILE A 309 6.97 8.05 0.64
CA ILE A 309 6.27 9.07 -0.16
C ILE A 309 5.60 8.46 -1.41
N GLY A 310 6.29 7.60 -2.15
CA GLY A 310 5.73 6.90 -3.32
C GLY A 310 4.43 6.16 -2.98
N PRO A 311 4.44 5.27 -1.98
CA PRO A 311 3.26 4.53 -1.52
C PRO A 311 2.06 5.40 -1.14
N VAL A 312 2.25 6.63 -0.62
CA VAL A 312 1.13 7.56 -0.39
C VAL A 312 0.34 7.80 -1.67
N PHE A 313 1.02 8.08 -2.79
CA PHE A 313 0.38 8.30 -4.09
C PHE A 313 -0.17 7.01 -4.69
N TRP A 314 0.57 5.91 -4.59
CA TRP A 314 0.16 4.62 -5.14
C TRP A 314 -1.08 4.06 -4.43
N PHE A 315 -1.19 4.22 -3.10
CA PHE A 315 -2.37 3.77 -2.37
C PHE A 315 -3.54 4.75 -2.49
N TYR A 316 -3.27 6.06 -2.59
CA TYR A 316 -4.32 7.04 -2.89
C TYR A 316 -4.96 6.79 -4.26
N ALA A 317 -4.20 6.25 -5.22
CA ALA A 317 -4.75 5.83 -6.51
C ALA A 317 -5.84 4.76 -6.38
N ALA A 318 -5.81 3.88 -5.36
CA ALA A 318 -6.90 2.93 -5.13
C ALA A 318 -8.21 3.65 -4.76
N TYR A 319 -8.15 4.66 -3.88
CA TYR A 319 -9.30 5.50 -3.57
C TYR A 319 -9.79 6.24 -4.82
N SER A 320 -8.86 6.81 -5.58
CA SER A 320 -9.16 7.55 -6.81
C SER A 320 -9.80 6.65 -7.87
N LEU A 321 -9.32 5.41 -8.06
CA LEU A 321 -9.92 4.38 -8.92
C LEU A 321 -11.32 4.00 -8.45
N TRP A 322 -11.51 3.82 -7.14
CA TRP A 322 -12.82 3.54 -6.55
C TRP A 322 -13.83 4.65 -6.85
N LYS A 323 -13.38 5.90 -6.79
CA LYS A 323 -14.16 7.09 -7.17
C LYS A 323 -14.22 7.33 -8.68
N GLY A 324 -13.56 6.49 -9.47
CA GLY A 324 -13.52 6.57 -10.92
C GLY A 324 -12.83 7.82 -11.47
N GLN A 325 -11.91 8.42 -10.72
CA GLN A 325 -11.22 9.67 -11.06
C GLN A 325 -10.00 9.45 -11.99
N PRO A 326 -9.50 10.50 -12.68
CA PRO A 326 -8.39 10.38 -13.63
C PRO A 326 -7.06 9.98 -12.98
N PHE A 327 -6.76 10.55 -11.81
CA PHE A 327 -5.53 10.28 -11.08
C PHE A 327 -5.31 8.79 -10.85
N GLY A 328 -6.32 8.07 -10.35
CA GLY A 328 -6.24 6.63 -10.16
C GLY A 328 -6.03 5.85 -11.45
N ASN A 329 -6.63 6.28 -12.56
CA ASN A 329 -6.45 5.62 -13.86
C ASN A 329 -5.05 5.84 -14.45
N PHE A 330 -4.46 7.02 -14.24
CA PHE A 330 -3.08 7.29 -14.63
C PHE A 330 -2.11 6.46 -13.80
N ILE A 331 -2.22 6.51 -12.47
CA ILE A 331 -1.34 5.74 -11.58
C ILE A 331 -1.49 4.24 -11.82
N LEU A 332 -2.70 3.73 -12.09
CA LEU A 332 -2.90 2.35 -12.52
C LEU A 332 -2.01 2.00 -13.72
N TRP A 333 -2.02 2.83 -14.76
CA TRP A 333 -1.21 2.61 -15.96
C TRP A 333 0.29 2.70 -15.65
N PHE A 334 0.70 3.69 -14.88
CA PHE A 334 2.08 3.83 -14.43
C PHE A 334 2.54 2.57 -13.67
N MET A 335 1.76 2.09 -12.71
CA MET A 335 2.08 0.88 -11.94
C MET A 335 2.05 -0.37 -12.81
N VAL A 336 1.07 -0.53 -13.71
CA VAL A 336 1.02 -1.69 -14.61
C VAL A 336 2.28 -1.76 -15.49
N VAL A 337 2.70 -0.64 -16.07
CA VAL A 337 3.92 -0.60 -16.87
C VAL A 337 5.16 -0.80 -16.01
N GLY A 338 5.23 -0.12 -14.86
CA GLY A 338 6.33 -0.25 -13.90
C GLY A 338 6.51 -1.69 -13.43
N MET A 339 5.42 -2.39 -13.10
CA MET A 339 5.48 -3.79 -12.69
C MET A 339 5.95 -4.70 -13.83
N ILE A 340 5.44 -4.49 -15.05
CA ILE A 340 5.76 -5.38 -16.19
C ILE A 340 7.19 -5.15 -16.72
N LEU A 341 7.71 -3.93 -16.65
CA LEU A 341 9.04 -3.60 -17.17
C LEU A 341 10.13 -3.57 -16.09
N GLY A 342 9.80 -3.06 -14.91
CA GLY A 342 10.74 -2.86 -13.79
C GLY A 342 11.01 -4.15 -13.03
N GLU A 343 10.00 -4.88 -12.61
CA GLU A 343 10.18 -6.07 -11.74
C GLU A 343 11.05 -7.17 -12.38
N PRO A 344 10.95 -7.47 -13.71
CA PRO A 344 11.87 -8.43 -14.33
C PRO A 344 13.35 -8.04 -14.23
N THR A 345 13.68 -6.77 -13.95
CA THR A 345 15.08 -6.35 -13.80
C THR A 345 15.76 -7.02 -12.61
N HIS A 346 15.03 -7.36 -11.54
CA HIS A 346 15.55 -8.10 -10.37
C HIS A 346 16.02 -9.51 -10.70
N MET A 347 15.48 -10.10 -11.78
CA MET A 347 15.80 -11.45 -12.23
C MET A 347 16.73 -11.42 -13.45
N LEU A 348 16.53 -10.49 -14.38
CA LEU A 348 17.18 -10.54 -15.69
C LEU A 348 18.32 -9.55 -15.81
N LEU A 349 18.10 -8.30 -15.39
CA LEU A 349 19.05 -7.23 -15.69
C LEU A 349 20.09 -7.08 -14.59
N PHE A 350 19.66 -6.93 -13.34
CA PHE A 350 20.55 -6.65 -12.22
C PHE A 350 21.52 -7.80 -11.92
N PRO A 351 21.10 -9.08 -11.82
CA PRO A 351 22.04 -10.18 -11.63
C PRO A 351 23.04 -10.31 -12.80
N VAL A 352 22.60 -10.10 -14.04
CA VAL A 352 23.48 -10.20 -15.23
C VAL A 352 24.48 -9.05 -15.28
N ILE A 353 24.06 -7.82 -14.97
CA ILE A 353 24.99 -6.68 -14.86
C ILE A 353 26.03 -6.98 -13.78
N ARG A 354 25.60 -7.52 -12.62
CA ARG A 354 26.50 -7.89 -11.53
C ARG A 354 27.52 -8.94 -11.96
N MET A 355 27.04 -10.03 -12.57
CA MET A 355 27.86 -11.12 -13.13
C MET A 355 28.94 -10.57 -14.07
N VAL A 356 28.58 -9.67 -14.99
CA VAL A 356 29.53 -9.07 -15.95
C VAL A 356 30.49 -8.08 -15.29
N LYS A 357 30.01 -7.23 -14.38
CA LYS A 357 30.83 -6.18 -13.74
C LYS A 357 31.78 -6.71 -12.68
N GLU A 358 31.30 -7.65 -11.87
CA GLU A 358 32.04 -8.19 -10.71
C GLU A 358 32.76 -9.51 -11.04
N GLY A 359 32.47 -10.14 -12.18
CA GLY A 359 33.05 -11.42 -12.56
C GLY A 359 32.59 -12.58 -11.68
N VAL A 360 31.43 -12.44 -11.04
CA VAL A 360 30.78 -13.45 -10.18
C VAL A 360 29.79 -14.29 -10.99
N ASP A 361 29.33 -15.43 -10.46
CA ASP A 361 28.26 -16.21 -11.06
C ASP A 361 26.90 -15.49 -10.96
N TYR A 362 25.88 -16.03 -11.64
CA TYR A 362 24.51 -15.55 -11.46
C TYR A 362 24.03 -15.86 -10.04
N GLU A 363 23.88 -14.81 -9.23
CA GLU A 363 23.48 -14.89 -7.83
C GLU A 363 22.15 -14.17 -7.57
N TYR A 364 21.61 -14.42 -6.37
CA TYR A 364 20.46 -13.69 -5.86
C TYR A 364 20.71 -12.18 -5.88
N PHE A 365 19.70 -11.42 -6.32
CA PHE A 365 19.65 -9.98 -6.22
C PHE A 365 18.46 -9.57 -5.34
N SER A 366 18.62 -8.50 -4.57
CA SER A 366 17.58 -7.99 -3.66
C SER A 366 16.21 -7.90 -4.34
N GLY A 367 15.18 -8.50 -3.74
CA GLY A 367 13.80 -8.51 -4.27
C GLY A 367 13.49 -9.63 -5.28
N MET A 368 14.46 -10.45 -5.67
CA MET A 368 14.31 -11.46 -6.73
C MET A 368 13.21 -12.49 -6.44
N PHE A 369 12.97 -12.87 -5.18
CA PHE A 369 11.96 -13.91 -4.88
C PHE A 369 10.52 -13.43 -5.02
N THR A 370 10.27 -12.13 -4.76
CA THR A 370 8.92 -11.56 -4.76
C THR A 370 8.62 -10.66 -5.95
N ALA A 371 9.62 -10.28 -6.76
CA ALA A 371 9.44 -9.38 -7.92
C ALA A 371 8.33 -9.84 -8.88
N LEU A 372 8.15 -11.15 -9.06
CA LEU A 372 7.11 -11.69 -9.94
C LEU A 372 5.69 -11.59 -9.35
N PHE A 373 5.54 -11.39 -8.05
CA PHE A 373 4.24 -11.38 -7.39
C PHE A 373 3.34 -10.24 -7.89
N PRO A 374 3.76 -8.96 -7.87
CA PRO A 374 2.93 -7.87 -8.36
C PRO A 374 2.73 -7.88 -9.89
N MET A 375 3.59 -8.56 -10.65
CA MET A 375 3.43 -8.71 -12.10
C MET A 375 2.14 -9.44 -12.48
N ILE A 376 1.74 -10.46 -11.70
CA ILE A 376 0.55 -11.26 -11.99
C ILE A 376 -0.72 -10.37 -12.07
N PRO A 377 -1.10 -9.61 -11.03
CA PRO A 377 -2.24 -8.70 -11.11
C PRO A 377 -2.00 -7.53 -12.09
N ALA A 378 -0.76 -7.09 -12.33
CA ALA A 378 -0.46 -6.09 -13.36
C ALA A 378 -0.84 -6.56 -14.77
N ILE A 379 -0.48 -7.79 -15.14
CA ILE A 379 -0.85 -8.40 -16.43
C ILE A 379 -2.37 -8.57 -16.54
N ILE A 380 -3.04 -8.97 -15.45
CA ILE A 380 -4.50 -9.06 -15.42
C ILE A 380 -5.12 -7.68 -15.66
N ALA A 381 -4.65 -6.64 -14.97
CA ALA A 381 -5.12 -5.27 -15.15
C ALA A 381 -4.89 -4.76 -16.59
N LEU A 382 -3.73 -5.04 -17.19
CA LEU A 382 -3.44 -4.70 -18.58
C LEU A 382 -4.43 -5.36 -19.54
N LYS A 383 -4.69 -6.66 -19.37
CA LYS A 383 -5.66 -7.39 -20.19
C LYS A 383 -7.06 -6.78 -20.07
N MET A 384 -7.47 -6.38 -18.86
CA MET A 384 -8.75 -5.71 -18.64
C MET A 384 -8.82 -4.35 -19.34
N LEU A 385 -7.77 -3.52 -19.19
CA LEU A 385 -7.66 -2.21 -19.84
C LEU A 385 -7.81 -2.31 -21.37
N LEU A 386 -7.06 -3.22 -21.98
CA LEU A 386 -7.05 -3.40 -23.44
C LEU A 386 -8.37 -4.01 -23.95
N ARG A 387 -8.92 -4.98 -23.24
CA ARG A 387 -10.20 -5.61 -23.60
C ARG A 387 -11.35 -4.61 -23.56
N THR A 388 -11.49 -3.86 -22.47
CA THR A 388 -12.54 -2.84 -22.34
C THR A 388 -12.40 -1.76 -23.40
N HIS A 389 -11.17 -1.31 -23.70
CA HIS A 389 -10.95 -0.35 -24.78
C HIS A 389 -11.42 -0.89 -26.14
N LYS A 390 -11.11 -2.15 -26.46
CA LYS A 390 -11.52 -2.79 -27.72
C LYS A 390 -13.04 -2.96 -27.82
N GLU A 391 -13.68 -3.45 -26.77
CA GLU A 391 -15.14 -3.65 -26.74
C GLU A 391 -15.90 -2.32 -26.91
N GLN A 392 -15.50 -1.28 -26.18
CA GLN A 392 -16.14 0.04 -26.28
C GLN A 392 -15.90 0.71 -27.63
N LYS A 393 -14.68 0.59 -28.18
CA LYS A 393 -14.38 1.11 -29.52
C LYS A 393 -15.25 0.44 -30.60
N ASN A 394 -15.48 -0.87 -30.49
CA ASN A 394 -16.32 -1.60 -31.44
C ASN A 394 -17.80 -1.24 -31.33
N ASN A 395 -18.27 -0.85 -30.14
CA ASN A 395 -19.67 -0.44 -29.93
C ASN A 395 -19.94 1.03 -30.33
N ALA A 396 -18.88 1.83 -30.52
CA ALA A 396 -18.96 3.23 -30.91
C ALA A 396 -18.86 3.47 -32.43
N ILE A 397 -18.54 2.42 -33.20
CA ILE A 397 -18.51 2.38 -34.67
C ILE A 397 -19.79 1.67 -35.12
#